data_AF-A0A8K1D0Q5-F1
#
_entry.id   AF-A0A8K1D0Q5-F1
#
_cell.length_a   1.000
_cell.length_b   1.000
_cell.length_c   1.000
_cell.angle_alpha   90.00
_cell.angle_beta   90.00
_cell.angle_gamma   90.00
#
_symmetry.space_group_name_H-M   'P 1'
#
loop_
_entity.id
_entity.type
_entity.pdbx_description
1 polymer ?
#
loop_
_entity_poly.entity_id
_entity_poly.type
_entity_poly.pdbx_seq_one_letter_code
_entity_poly.pdbx_strand_id
1 'polypeptide(L)'
;MVEDGTLVKLEEFKRNQELKERVKQGILGMIKVLRDEISIVISYSSYEDAIWKLMKMNIISPLLAQELMDIYSLVENLDKIDDEILYGMLVRIMEDIEEAIISINRYKKEKRSLMS
;
A
#
# COMPACT_ATOMS: atom_id res chain seq x y z
N MET A 1 -14.07 -4.58 -2.33
CA MET A 1 -12.95 -3.72 -1.89
C MET A 1 -12.12 -4.49 -0.87
N VAL A 2 -10.96 -3.99 -0.44
CA VAL A 2 -10.09 -4.73 0.52
C VAL A 2 -10.79 -4.92 1.86
N GLU A 3 -11.58 -3.92 2.25
CA GLU A 3 -12.43 -3.87 3.45
C GLU A 3 -13.40 -5.06 3.53
N ASP A 4 -13.92 -5.53 2.39
CA ASP A 4 -14.87 -6.65 2.39
C ASP A 4 -14.23 -7.93 2.97
N GLY A 5 -12.91 -8.08 2.82
CA GLY A 5 -12.15 -9.19 3.39
C GLY A 5 -11.96 -9.10 4.90
N THR A 6 -11.94 -7.89 5.46
CA THR A 6 -11.75 -7.67 6.90
C THR A 6 -13.04 -7.86 7.72
N LEU A 7 -14.20 -7.85 7.04
CA LEU A 7 -15.53 -7.99 7.66
C LEU A 7 -15.99 -9.44 7.83
N VAL A 8 -15.30 -10.39 7.19
CA VAL A 8 -15.63 -11.83 7.25
C VAL A 8 -14.64 -12.58 8.12
N LYS A 9 -15.02 -13.78 8.58
CA LYS A 9 -14.07 -14.69 9.25
C LYS A 9 -13.12 -15.33 8.23
N LEU A 10 -11.91 -15.68 8.66
CA LEU A 10 -10.92 -16.39 7.82
C LEU A 10 -11.51 -17.59 7.06
N GLU A 11 -12.32 -18.39 7.74
CA GLU A 11 -12.97 -19.57 7.16
C GLU A 11 -13.94 -19.25 6.02
N GLU A 12 -14.61 -18.10 6.10
CA GLU A 12 -15.48 -17.60 5.03
C GLU A 12 -14.65 -17.03 3.89
N PHE A 13 -13.59 -16.29 4.21
CA PHE A 13 -12.65 -15.75 3.23
C PHE A 13 -12.03 -16.86 2.37
N LYS A 14 -11.52 -17.92 2.99
CA LYS A 14 -10.92 -19.09 2.31
C LYS A 14 -11.86 -19.73 1.30
N ARG A 15 -13.15 -19.86 1.66
CA ARG A 15 -14.17 -20.53 0.85
C ARG A 15 -14.78 -19.65 -0.24
N ASN A 16 -14.63 -18.33 -0.17
CA ASN A 16 -15.24 -17.40 -1.10
C ASN A 16 -14.22 -16.88 -2.12
N GLN A 17 -14.10 -17.58 -3.25
CA GLN A 17 -13.15 -17.21 -4.31
C GLN A 17 -13.42 -15.82 -4.90
N GLU A 18 -14.68 -15.43 -5.06
CA GLU A 18 -15.06 -14.13 -5.59
C GLU A 18 -14.61 -13.00 -4.64
N LEU A 19 -14.83 -13.19 -3.34
CA LEU A 19 -14.36 -12.24 -2.33
C LEU A 19 -12.83 -12.11 -2.36
N LYS A 20 -12.10 -13.22 -2.43
CA LYS A 20 -10.63 -13.21 -2.52
C LYS A 20 -10.15 -12.42 -3.72
N GLU A 21 -10.75 -12.65 -4.89
CA GLU A 21 -10.40 -11.92 -6.10
C GLU A 21 -10.67 -10.42 -5.95
N ARG A 22 -11.84 -10.03 -5.43
CA ARG A 22 -12.16 -8.61 -5.17
C ARG A 22 -11.18 -7.96 -4.18
N VAL A 23 -10.73 -8.69 -3.18
CA VAL A 23 -9.74 -8.20 -2.20
C VAL A 23 -8.38 -8.01 -2.87
N LYS A 24 -7.91 -8.99 -3.66
CA LYS A 24 -6.67 -8.86 -4.43
C LYS A 24 -6.69 -7.67 -5.38
N GLN A 25 -7.79 -7.51 -6.13
CA GLN A 25 -7.99 -6.35 -7.01
C GLN A 25 -8.02 -5.03 -6.22
N GLY A 26 -8.60 -5.04 -5.02
CA GLY A 26 -8.57 -3.90 -4.11
C GLY A 26 -7.14 -3.50 -3.72
N ILE A 27 -6.30 -4.48 -3.32
CA ILE A 27 -4.90 -4.24 -2.94
C ILE A 27 -4.12 -3.66 -4.13
N LEU A 28 -4.28 -4.23 -5.32
CA LEU A 28 -3.66 -3.71 -6.54
C LEU A 28 -4.11 -2.27 -6.85
N GLY A 29 -5.39 -1.97 -6.63
CA GLY A 29 -5.93 -0.62 -6.74
C GLY A 29 -5.27 0.37 -5.78
N MET A 30 -5.10 -0.02 -4.51
CA MET A 30 -4.44 0.83 -3.50
C MET A 30 -2.97 1.10 -3.84
N ILE A 31 -2.23 0.08 -4.27
CA ILE A 31 -0.84 0.24 -4.72
C ILE A 31 -0.75 1.17 -5.93
N LYS A 32 -1.70 1.07 -6.87
CA LYS A 32 -1.75 1.99 -8.01
C LYS A 32 -1.95 3.43 -7.55
N VAL A 33 -2.91 3.70 -6.66
CA VAL A 33 -3.13 5.05 -6.11
C VAL A 33 -1.87 5.58 -5.44
N LEU A 34 -1.21 4.78 -4.61
CA LEU A 34 0.05 5.18 -3.98
C LEU A 34 1.13 5.51 -5.03
N ARG A 35 1.30 4.70 -6.07
CA ARG A 35 2.25 4.99 -7.17
C ARG A 35 1.96 6.30 -7.89
N ASP A 36 0.69 6.56 -8.16
CA ASP A 36 0.25 7.80 -8.81
C ASP A 36 0.59 9.00 -7.91
N GLU A 37 0.32 8.90 -6.60
CA GLU A 37 0.67 9.95 -5.63
C GLU A 37 2.17 10.20 -5.52
N ILE A 38 2.99 9.15 -5.53
CA ILE A 38 4.46 9.26 -5.50
C ILE A 38 4.97 9.96 -6.77
N SER A 39 4.40 9.62 -7.94
CA SER A 39 4.84 10.14 -9.24
C SER A 39 4.67 11.65 -9.39
N ILE A 40 3.73 12.23 -8.65
CA ILE A 40 3.51 13.68 -8.59
C ILE A 40 4.64 14.39 -7.84
N VAL A 41 5.28 13.69 -6.90
CA VAL A 41 6.28 14.28 -5.99
C VAL A 41 7.71 14.02 -6.47
N ILE A 42 7.99 12.82 -6.95
CA ILE A 42 9.33 12.38 -7.35
C ILE A 42 9.29 11.54 -8.63
N SER A 43 10.38 11.61 -9.40
CA SER A 43 10.66 10.61 -10.44
C SER A 43 11.42 9.42 -9.84
N TYR A 44 11.12 8.22 -10.33
CA TYR A 44 11.73 6.98 -9.85
C TYR A 44 11.79 5.93 -10.95
N SER A 45 12.74 4.99 -10.83
CA SER A 45 12.95 3.91 -11.80
C SER A 45 12.33 2.58 -11.37
N SER A 46 12.06 2.40 -10.08
CA SER A 46 11.41 1.23 -9.51
C SER A 46 10.62 1.63 -8.26
N TYR A 47 9.71 0.77 -7.81
CA TYR A 47 8.95 1.04 -6.59
C TYR A 47 9.84 1.09 -5.35
N GLU A 48 10.86 0.23 -5.29
CA GLU A 48 11.90 0.28 -4.26
C GLU A 48 12.66 1.62 -4.27
N ASP A 49 13.09 2.11 -5.45
CA ASP A 49 13.73 3.42 -5.58
C ASP A 49 12.82 4.55 -5.09
N ALA A 50 11.52 4.49 -5.40
CA ALA A 50 10.51 5.40 -4.88
C ALA A 50 10.46 5.40 -3.34
N ILE A 51 10.33 4.24 -2.71
CA ILE A 51 10.28 4.12 -1.23
C ILE A 51 11.54 4.71 -0.60
N TRP A 52 12.71 4.35 -1.11
CA TRP A 52 13.98 4.86 -0.59
C TRP A 52 14.09 6.38 -0.71
N LYS A 53 13.64 6.96 -1.82
CA LYS A 53 13.63 8.41 -2.01
C LYS A 53 12.68 9.11 -1.05
N LEU A 54 11.46 8.60 -0.87
CA LEU A 54 10.51 9.15 0.10
C LEU A 54 11.09 9.16 1.51
N MET A 55 11.73 8.05 1.93
CA MET A 55 12.36 7.94 3.24
C MET A 55 13.52 8.93 3.38
N LYS A 56 14.41 9.04 2.39
CA LYS A 56 15.55 9.99 2.41
C LYS A 56 15.09 11.46 2.45
N MET A 57 13.92 11.75 1.90
CA MET A 57 13.29 13.07 1.97
C MET A 57 12.55 13.32 3.29
N ASN A 58 12.58 12.36 4.23
CA ASN A 58 11.81 12.38 5.48
C ASN A 58 10.28 12.53 5.25
N ILE A 59 9.78 12.10 4.09
CA ILE A 59 8.33 12.09 3.83
C ILE A 59 7.67 10.94 4.59
N ILE A 60 8.33 9.79 4.63
CA ILE A 60 7.89 8.60 5.38
C ILE A 60 8.96 8.20 6.39
N SER A 61 8.54 7.49 7.45
CA SER A 61 9.45 6.95 8.45
C SER A 61 10.24 5.74 7.92
N PRO A 62 11.38 5.39 8.51
CA PRO A 62 12.10 4.15 8.17
C PRO A 62 11.27 2.88 8.40
N LEU A 63 10.41 2.89 9.42
CA LEU A 63 9.49 1.77 9.70
C LEU A 63 8.50 1.60 8.55
N LEU A 64 7.80 2.69 8.19
CA LEU A 64 6.84 2.67 7.09
C LEU A 64 7.49 2.30 5.76
N ALA A 65 8.74 2.73 5.52
CA ALA A 65 9.50 2.33 4.34
C ALA A 65 9.69 0.81 4.27
N GLN A 66 10.06 0.16 5.39
CA GLN A 66 10.19 -1.30 5.44
C GLN A 66 8.85 -1.99 5.20
N GLU A 67 7.78 -1.47 5.80
CA GLU A 67 6.43 -2.04 5.64
C GLU A 67 5.95 -1.98 4.19
N LEU A 68 6.17 -0.86 3.51
CA LEU A 68 5.84 -0.73 2.10
C LEU A 68 6.67 -1.67 1.20
N MET A 69 7.92 -1.96 1.57
CA MET A 69 8.75 -2.95 0.86
C MET A 69 8.21 -4.37 1.04
N ASP A 70 7.81 -4.72 2.26
CA ASP A 70 7.22 -6.04 2.56
C ASP A 70 5.89 -6.21 1.82
N ILE A 71 5.02 -5.18 1.83
CA ILE A 71 3.77 -5.17 1.07
C ILE A 71 4.04 -5.30 -0.43
N TYR A 72 5.05 -4.60 -0.96
CA TYR A 72 5.37 -4.70 -2.38
C TYR A 72 5.80 -6.12 -2.77
N SER A 73 6.68 -6.74 -1.98
CA SER A 73 7.10 -8.13 -2.17
C SER A 73 5.92 -9.12 -2.10
N LEU A 74 4.94 -8.85 -1.22
CA LEU A 74 3.72 -9.63 -1.12
C LEU A 74 2.87 -9.49 -2.39
N VAL A 75 2.70 -8.26 -2.88
CA VAL A 75 1.88 -7.96 -4.05
C VAL A 75 2.46 -8.54 -5.33
N GLU A 76 3.79 -8.58 -5.48
CA GLU A 76 4.44 -9.27 -6.62
C GLU A 76 4.13 -10.78 -6.65
N ASN A 77 3.70 -11.36 -5.53
CA ASN A 77 3.40 -12.78 -5.39
C ASN A 77 1.93 -13.03 -4.98
N LEU A 78 1.04 -12.06 -5.20
CA LEU A 78 -0.35 -12.06 -4.68
C LEU A 78 -1.21 -13.25 -5.15
N ASP A 79 -0.88 -13.85 -6.29
CA ASP A 79 -1.58 -15.04 -6.79
C ASP A 79 -1.13 -16.35 -6.15
N LYS A 80 0.05 -16.34 -5.52
CA LYS A 80 0.68 -17.52 -4.90
C LYS A 80 0.68 -17.48 -3.38
N ILE A 81 0.19 -16.38 -2.80
CA ILE A 81 0.14 -16.22 -1.36
C ILE A 81 -0.89 -17.17 -0.72
N ASP A 82 -0.55 -17.66 0.46
CA ASP A 82 -1.48 -18.43 1.28
C ASP A 82 -2.62 -17.53 1.80
N ASP A 83 -3.84 -18.08 1.81
CA ASP A 83 -5.05 -17.33 2.20
C ASP A 83 -4.96 -16.82 3.66
N GLU A 84 -4.30 -17.55 4.57
CA GLU A 84 -4.13 -17.13 5.98
C GLU A 84 -3.18 -15.95 6.09
N ILE A 85 -2.09 -15.97 5.32
CA ILE A 85 -1.12 -14.88 5.28
C ILE A 85 -1.79 -13.62 4.69
N LEU A 86 -2.46 -13.76 3.55
CA LEU A 86 -3.14 -12.64 2.91
C LEU A 86 -4.20 -12.04 3.84
N TYR A 87 -5.04 -12.88 4.44
CA TYR A 87 -6.08 -12.45 5.37
C TYR A 87 -5.50 -11.73 6.59
N GLY A 88 -4.43 -12.28 7.19
CA GLY A 88 -3.75 -11.69 8.34
C GLY A 88 -3.08 -10.34 8.04
N MET A 89 -2.77 -10.08 6.77
CA MET A 89 -2.12 -8.84 6.33
C MET A 89 -3.06 -7.76 5.81
N LEU A 90 -4.36 -8.03 5.63
CA LEU A 90 -5.28 -7.08 4.99
C LEU A 90 -5.30 -5.71 5.67
N VAL A 91 -5.44 -5.69 7.00
CA VAL A 91 -5.49 -4.45 7.78
C VAL A 91 -4.18 -3.70 7.66
N ARG A 92 -3.05 -4.39 7.82
CA ARG A 92 -1.72 -3.80 7.71
C ARG A 92 -1.46 -3.20 6.32
N ILE A 93 -1.82 -3.93 5.26
CA ILE A 93 -1.73 -3.43 3.88
C ILE A 93 -2.53 -2.13 3.72
N MET A 94 -3.73 -2.08 4.29
CA MET A 94 -4.57 -0.89 4.21
C MET A 94 -3.96 0.29 4.98
N GLU A 95 -3.61 0.08 6.25
CA GLU A 95 -3.09 1.10 7.15
C GLU A 95 -1.77 1.69 6.65
N ASP A 96 -0.81 0.85 6.26
CA ASP A 96 0.52 1.31 5.83
C ASP A 96 0.45 2.07 4.50
N ILE A 97 -0.39 1.61 3.55
CA ILE A 97 -0.61 2.35 2.29
C ILE A 97 -1.30 3.69 2.56
N GLU A 98 -2.31 3.72 3.42
CA GLU A 98 -3.01 4.96 3.79
C GLU A 98 -2.07 5.95 4.48
N GLU A 99 -1.25 5.50 5.43
CA GLU A 99 -0.26 6.33 6.12
C GLU A 99 0.74 6.94 5.12
N ALA A 100 1.20 6.16 4.14
CA ALA A 100 2.08 6.65 3.09
C ALA A 100 1.42 7.75 2.24
N ILE A 101 0.18 7.54 1.82
CA ILE A 101 -0.60 8.53 1.06
C ILE A 101 -0.81 9.81 1.87
N ILE A 102 -1.19 9.69 3.15
CA ILE A 102 -1.36 10.83 4.06
C ILE A 102 -0.06 11.63 4.18
N SER A 103 1.06 10.95 4.34
CA SER A 103 2.37 11.56 4.48
C SER A 103 2.80 12.32 3.22
N ILE A 104 2.60 11.71 2.04
CA ILE A 104 2.82 12.35 0.74
C ILE A 104 1.93 13.58 0.55
N ASN A 105 0.65 13.47 0.91
CA ASN A 105 -0.31 14.57 0.84
C ASN A 105 0.07 15.74 1.74
N ARG A 106 0.53 15.46 2.96
CA ARG A 106 1.04 16.46 3.90
C ARG A 106 2.23 17.22 3.30
N TYR A 107 3.21 16.49 2.78
CA TYR A 107 4.39 17.08 2.12
C TYR A 107 4.01 18.00 0.95
N LYS A 108 3.09 17.56 0.08
CA LYS A 108 2.60 18.39 -1.04
C LYS A 108 1.96 19.70 -0.56
N LYS A 109 1.18 19.64 0.52
CA LYS A 109 0.51 20.81 1.10
C LYS A 109 1.52 21.83 1.63
N GLU A 110 2.51 21.36 2.38
CA GLU A 110 3.59 22.20 2.93
C GLU A 110 4.42 22.85 1.82
N LYS A 111 4.78 22.09 0.78
CA LYS A 111 5.52 22.62 -0.37
C LYS A 111 4.74 23.70 -1.13
N ARG A 112 3.41 23.54 -1.27
CA ARG A 112 2.55 24.58 -1.88
C ARG A 112 2.51 25.86 -1.07
N SER A 113 2.45 25.77 0.27
CA SER A 113 2.44 26.97 1.13
C SER A 113 3.77 27.76 1.12
N LEU A 114 4.87 27.11 0.74
CA LEU A 114 6.17 27.80 0.59
C LEU A 114 6.33 28.50 -0.76
N MET A 115 5.46 28.21 -1.73
CA MET A 115 5.50 28.77 -3.08
C MET A 115 4.42 29.85 -3.31
N SER A 116 3.52 30.04 -2.36
CA SER A 116 2.48 31.09 -2.32
C SER A 116 2.93 32.28 -1.51
#